data_AF-A0A855FSU5-F1
#
_entry.id   AF-A0A855FSU5-F1
#
_cell.length_a   1.000
_cell.length_b   1.000
_cell.length_c   1.000
_cell.angle_alpha   90.00
_cell.angle_beta   90.00
_cell.angle_gamma   90.00
#
_symmetry.space_group_name_H-M   'P 1'
#
loop_
_entity.id
_entity.type
_entity.pdbx_description
1 polymer ?
#
loop_
_entity_poly.entity_id
_entity_poly.type
_entity_poly.pdbx_seq_one_letter_code
_entity_poly.pdbx_strand_id
1 'polypeptide(L)'
;MVDNLKLKSPIEAVVAQFIVWMPVLPLGRMKITITKDTEGFGIIDVDKCKYIGTTDLCIKRKFDGYPESAVGRGSTIEEALEDTIKYSCEMLK
;
A
#
# COMPACT_ATOMS: atom_id res chain seq x y z
N MET A 1 -29.21 -3.56 15.11
CA MET A 1 -28.27 -4.69 15.25
C MET A 1 -27.43 -4.70 13.99
N VAL A 2 -26.11 -4.66 14.11
CA VAL A 2 -25.18 -4.60 12.97
C VAL A 2 -24.89 -6.03 12.51
N ASP A 3 -25.92 -6.71 12.02
CA ASP A 3 -25.75 -8.00 11.36
C ASP A 3 -25.31 -7.69 9.94
N ASN A 4 -24.02 -7.90 9.63
CA ASN A 4 -23.44 -8.21 8.31
C ASN A 4 -21.97 -7.79 8.12
N LEU A 5 -21.18 -7.56 9.17
CA LEU A 5 -19.72 -7.54 9.00
C LEU A 5 -19.19 -8.99 8.93
N LYS A 6 -19.41 -9.67 7.80
CA LYS A 6 -18.70 -10.91 7.49
C LYS A 6 -17.29 -10.51 7.06
N LEU A 7 -16.32 -10.61 7.97
CA LEU A 7 -14.89 -10.54 7.64
C LEU A 7 -14.60 -11.65 6.61
N LYS A 8 -14.57 -11.29 5.34
CA LYS A 8 -14.44 -12.21 4.20
C LYS A 8 -12.99 -12.36 3.73
N SER A 9 -12.04 -11.75 4.44
CA SER A 9 -10.63 -11.65 4.03
C SER A 9 -9.75 -12.32 5.09
N PRO A 10 -8.67 -13.03 4.69
CA PRO A 10 -7.67 -13.51 5.63
C PRO A 10 -7.13 -12.32 6.42
N ILE A 11 -6.84 -12.57 7.70
CA ILE A 11 -6.18 -11.61 8.57
C ILE A 11 -4.87 -11.20 7.88
N GLU A 12 -4.75 -9.93 7.52
CA GLU A 12 -3.50 -9.42 6.95
C GLU A 12 -2.42 -9.42 8.02
N ALA A 13 -1.31 -10.12 7.76
CA ALA A 13 -0.15 -10.09 8.62
C ALA A 13 0.60 -8.76 8.44
N VAL A 14 0.14 -7.71 9.12
CA VAL A 14 0.83 -6.42 9.19
C VAL A 14 2.14 -6.59 9.94
N VAL A 15 3.25 -6.33 9.26
CA VAL A 15 4.61 -6.49 9.81
C VAL A 15 5.26 -5.15 10.16
N ALA A 16 4.82 -4.06 9.56
CA ALA A 16 5.31 -2.71 9.87
C ALA A 16 4.32 -1.62 9.47
N GLN A 17 4.44 -0.47 10.11
CA GLN A 17 3.72 0.76 9.75
C GLN A 17 4.66 1.96 9.85
N PHE A 18 4.59 2.84 8.86
CA PHE A 18 5.41 4.04 8.77
C PHE A 18 4.53 5.25 8.56
N ILE A 19 4.89 6.38 9.20
CA ILE A 19 4.27 7.68 8.94
C ILE A 19 5.29 8.52 8.18
N VAL A 20 4.93 8.89 6.95
CA VAL A 20 5.76 9.68 6.05
C VAL A 20 5.16 11.06 5.91
N TRP A 21 5.99 12.09 6.02
CA TRP A 21 5.58 13.47 5.75
C TRP A 21 5.44 13.69 4.26
N MET A 22 4.29 14.23 3.84
CA MET A 22 4.05 14.56 2.45
C MET A 22 4.24 16.06 2.22
N PRO A 23 5.31 16.49 1.53
CA PRO A 23 5.54 17.91 1.28
C PRO A 23 4.46 18.54 0.39
N VAL A 24 3.77 17.74 -0.43
CA VAL A 24 2.68 18.19 -1.31
C VAL A 24 1.36 18.50 -0.59
N LEU A 25 1.19 18.03 0.65
CA LEU A 25 0.00 18.27 1.46
C LEU A 25 0.42 19.13 2.67
N PRO A 26 -0.16 20.33 2.89
CA PRO A 26 0.20 21.15 4.05
C PRO A 26 -0.05 20.38 5.35
N LEU A 27 1.01 20.06 6.09
CA LEU A 27 0.97 19.19 7.29
C LEU A 27 0.44 17.78 7.03
N GLY A 28 0.35 17.36 5.77
CA GLY A 28 -0.14 16.05 5.40
C GLY A 28 0.83 14.97 5.80
N ARG A 29 0.30 13.97 6.48
CA ARG A 29 1.00 12.73 6.81
C ARG A 29 0.32 11.60 6.08
N MET A 30 1.13 10.71 5.55
CA MET A 30 0.68 9.48 4.91
C MET A 30 1.15 8.31 5.74
N LYS A 31 0.25 7.38 6.00
CA LYS A 31 0.62 6.11 6.61
C LYS A 31 0.87 5.10 5.50
N ILE A 32 1.98 4.38 5.62
CA ILE A 32 2.29 3.22 4.81
C ILE A 32 2.17 1.99 5.71
N THR A 33 1.34 1.03 5.31
CA THR A 33 1.21 -0.27 5.99
C THR A 33 1.92 -1.32 5.16
N ILE A 34 2.84 -2.06 5.79
CA ILE A 34 3.53 -3.20 5.17
C ILE A 34 2.89 -4.48 5.68
N THR A 35 2.39 -5.30 4.76
CA THR A 35 1.84 -6.62 5.02
C THR A 35 2.74 -7.69 4.42
N LYS A 36 2.77 -8.86 5.06
CA LYS A 36 3.40 -10.04 4.46
C LYS A 36 2.47 -10.58 3.38
N ASP A 37 3.00 -10.77 2.17
CA ASP A 37 2.26 -11.50 1.14
C ASP A 37 2.21 -12.98 1.56
N THR A 38 1.01 -13.46 1.83
CA THR A 38 0.76 -14.80 2.37
C THR A 38 0.08 -15.72 1.37
N GLU A 39 -0.40 -15.18 0.25
CA GLU A 39 -1.26 -15.94 -0.67
C GLU A 39 -0.96 -15.67 -2.16
N GLY A 40 0.00 -14.81 -2.50
CA GLY A 40 0.38 -14.57 -3.91
C GLY A 40 -0.77 -14.02 -4.76
N PHE A 41 -1.81 -13.46 -4.13
CA PHE A 41 -2.99 -12.92 -4.82
C PHE A 41 -2.58 -11.70 -5.66
N GLY A 42 -2.29 -11.96 -6.94
CA GLY A 42 -2.01 -10.94 -7.95
C GLY A 42 -0.53 -10.72 -8.30
N ILE A 43 0.38 -11.61 -7.89
CA ILE A 43 1.81 -11.48 -8.19
C ILE A 43 2.22 -12.53 -9.24
N ILE A 44 2.65 -12.04 -10.41
CA ILE A 44 3.10 -12.87 -11.56
C ILE A 44 4.46 -13.53 -11.28
N ASP A 45 5.27 -12.96 -10.39
CA ASP A 45 6.56 -13.50 -9.91
C ASP A 45 6.53 -13.80 -8.40
N VAL A 46 5.80 -14.86 -8.03
CA VAL A 46 5.55 -15.30 -6.64
C VAL A 46 6.82 -15.64 -5.85
N ASP A 47 7.94 -15.93 -6.53
CA ASP A 47 9.16 -16.39 -5.86
C ASP A 47 10.00 -15.25 -5.24
N LYS A 48 9.67 -13.98 -5.50
CA LYS A 48 10.50 -12.84 -5.07
C LYS A 48 9.81 -11.86 -4.13
N CYS A 49 8.49 -11.69 -4.21
CA CYS A 49 7.81 -10.69 -3.40
C CYS A 49 7.30 -11.30 -2.08
N LYS A 50 7.77 -10.79 -0.95
CA LYS A 50 7.39 -11.25 0.40
C LYS A 50 6.57 -10.22 1.16
N TYR A 51 6.65 -8.96 0.76
CA TYR A 51 6.03 -7.84 1.45
C TYR A 51 5.37 -6.88 0.45
N ILE A 52 4.20 -6.39 0.83
CA ILE A 52 3.42 -5.42 0.08
C ILE A 52 3.25 -4.19 0.95
N GLY A 53 3.57 -3.01 0.42
CA GLY A 53 3.28 -1.74 1.04
C GLY A 53 2.07 -1.08 0.43
N THR A 54 1.23 -0.46 1.26
CA THR A 54 0.02 0.26 0.83
C THR A 54 -0.10 1.60 1.55
N THR A 55 -0.49 2.65 0.83
CA THR A 55 -0.78 3.96 1.43
C THR A 55 -2.22 4.05 1.92
N ASP A 56 -2.45 4.78 3.01
CA ASP A 56 -3.79 5.10 3.51
C ASP A 56 -4.50 6.23 2.74
N LEU A 57 -3.77 6.87 1.82
CA LEU A 57 -4.28 7.89 0.91
C LEU A 57 -4.47 7.31 -0.49
N CYS A 58 -5.54 7.76 -1.16
CA CYS A 58 -5.76 7.52 -2.58
C CYS A 58 -5.54 8.81 -3.37
N ILE A 59 -4.85 8.70 -4.49
CA ILE A 59 -4.62 9.77 -5.46
C ILE A 59 -5.55 9.53 -6.66
N LYS A 60 -6.21 10.59 -7.15
CA LYS A 60 -7.03 10.49 -8.36
C LYS A 60 -6.12 10.38 -9.57
N ARG A 61 -6.27 9.30 -10.35
CA ARG A 61 -5.52 9.10 -11.60
C ARG A 61 -5.87 10.17 -12.62
N LYS A 62 -4.87 10.65 -13.37
CA LYS A 62 -5.07 11.72 -14.36
C LYS A 62 -5.87 11.28 -15.60
N PHE A 63 -5.83 10.00 -15.96
CA PHE A 63 -6.39 9.52 -17.23
C PHE A 63 -7.87 9.11 -17.14
N ASP A 64 -8.36 8.71 -15.96
CA ASP A 64 -9.76 8.30 -15.76
C ASP A 64 -10.40 8.85 -14.47
N GLY A 65 -9.67 9.60 -13.65
CA GLY A 65 -10.17 10.19 -12.42
C GLY A 65 -10.43 9.20 -11.28
N TYR A 66 -10.16 7.91 -11.47
CA TYR A 66 -10.42 6.89 -10.46
C TYR A 66 -9.44 7.04 -9.28
N PRO A 67 -9.90 6.91 -8.02
CA PRO A 67 -9.02 6.96 -6.86
C PRO A 67 -8.20 5.67 -6.73
N GLU A 68 -6.89 5.80 -6.61
CA GLU A 68 -5.97 4.66 -6.47
C GLU A 68 -5.00 4.90 -5.31
N SER A 69 -4.80 3.89 -4.46
CA SER A 69 -3.76 3.88 -3.42
C SER A 69 -2.42 3.48 -4.04
N ALA A 70 -1.32 4.06 -3.56
CA ALA A 70 0.00 3.60 -3.97
C ALA A 70 0.29 2.23 -3.36
N VAL A 71 0.77 1.30 -4.20
CA VAL A 71 1.14 -0.06 -3.81
C VAL A 71 2.57 -0.33 -4.24
N GLY A 72 3.42 -0.74 -3.30
CA GLY A 72 4.80 -1.15 -3.57
C GLY A 72 5.08 -2.59 -3.14
N ARG A 73 6.16 -3.17 -3.66
CA ARG A 73 6.51 -4.58 -3.51
C ARG A 73 7.99 -4.76 -3.16
N GLY A 74 8.29 -5.73 -2.29
CA GLY A 74 9.67 -6.01 -1.89
C GLY A 74 9.90 -7.42 -1.34
N SER A 75 11.15 -7.86 -1.38
CA SER A 75 11.62 -9.08 -0.71
C SER A 75 11.90 -8.82 0.77
N THR A 76 12.11 -7.55 1.14
CA THR A 76 12.26 -7.04 2.51
C THR A 76 11.22 -5.95 2.82
N ILE A 77 11.10 -5.57 4.10
CA ILE A 77 10.21 -4.49 4.54
C ILE A 77 10.69 -3.15 3.95
N GLU A 78 12.00 -2.93 3.93
CA GLU A 78 12.66 -1.73 3.44
C GLU A 78 12.44 -1.55 1.93
N GLU A 79 12.60 -2.62 1.15
CA GLU A 79 12.34 -2.61 -0.30
C GLU A 79 10.88 -2.27 -0.59
N ALA A 80 9.94 -2.89 0.13
CA ALA A 80 8.52 -2.61 -0.04
C ALA A 80 8.17 -1.16 0.34
N LEU A 81 8.78 -0.61 1.39
CA LEU A 81 8.61 0.78 1.79
C LEU A 81 9.15 1.75 0.73
N GLU A 82 10.38 1.53 0.25
CA GLU A 82 11.02 2.36 -0.76
C GLU A 82 10.21 2.37 -2.06
N ASP A 83 9.80 1.20 -2.54
CA ASP A 83 8.99 1.06 -3.75
C ASP A 83 7.62 1.75 -3.61
N THR A 84 6.97 1.62 -2.44
CA THR A 84 5.69 2.28 -2.15
C THR A 84 5.81 3.81 -2.17
N ILE A 85 6.87 4.36 -1.55
CA ILE A 85 7.12 5.81 -1.55
C ILE A 85 7.40 6.31 -2.96
N LYS A 86 8.23 5.57 -3.72
CA LYS A 86 8.57 5.93 -5.10
C LYS A 86 7.33 5.98 -5.97
N TYR A 87 6.50 4.94 -5.93
CA TYR A 87 5.27 4.89 -6.71
C TYR A 87 4.28 5.99 -6.29
N SER A 88 4.13 6.25 -4.98
CA SER A 88 3.32 7.36 -4.48
C SER A 88 3.78 8.71 -5.03
N CYS A 89 5.10 8.96 -5.07
CA CYS A 89 5.66 10.18 -5.67
C CYS A 89 5.42 10.27 -7.18
N GLU A 90 5.44 9.14 -7.89
CA GLU A 90 5.16 9.09 -9.34
C GLU A 90 3.70 9.40 -9.64
N MET A 91 2.76 8.91 -8.83
CA MET A 91 1.33 9.20 -8.97
C MET A 91 0.98 10.69 -8.79
N LEU A 92 1.80 11.43 -8.03
CA LEU A 92 1.63 12.86 -7.80
C LEU A 92 2.17 13.75 -8.92
N LYS A 93 3.01 13.21 -9.82
CA LYS A 93 3.60 13.95 -10.94
C LYS A 93 2.60 14.19 -12.04
#